data_AF-A0A1J3I9X4-F1
#
_entry.id   AF-A0A1J3I9X4-F1
#
_cell.length_a   1.000
_cell.length_b   1.000
_cell.length_c   1.000
_cell.angle_alpha   90.00
_cell.angle_beta   90.00
_cell.angle_gamma   90.00
#
_symmetry.space_group_name_H-M   'P 1'
#
loop_
_entity.id
_entity.type
_entity.pdbx_description
1 polymer ?
#
loop_
_entity_poly.entity_id
_entity_poly.type
_entity_poly.pdbx_seq_one_letter_code
_entity_poly.pdbx_strand_id
1 'polypeptide(L)'
;KRAAAAAAAPAEGEAAAQSNHVKRKLKQRNQGRKLDQLLDDQFSTGRLYASISSRPGQCGRADGYILEGRELEFYLRKMQKKKGKS
;
A
#
# COMPACT_ATOMS: atom_id res chain seq x y z
N LYS A 1 29.75 15.19 30.12
CA LYS A 1 30.04 15.22 28.67
C LYS A 1 28.99 14.36 27.94
N ARG A 2 27.92 14.97 27.44
CA ARG A 2 26.97 14.31 26.51
C ARG A 2 27.65 14.35 25.13
N ALA A 3 28.12 13.21 24.66
CA ALA A 3 28.56 13.07 23.27
C ALA A 3 27.35 12.58 22.48
N ALA A 4 26.90 13.43 21.56
CA ALA A 4 26.01 13.06 20.48
C ALA A 4 26.71 12.03 19.58
N ALA A 5 25.99 10.97 19.22
CA ALA A 5 26.36 10.11 18.11
C ALA A 5 25.16 10.07 17.14
N ALA A 6 25.30 10.84 16.07
CA ALA A 6 24.55 10.68 14.84
C ALA A 6 25.15 9.51 14.05
N ALA A 7 24.31 8.58 13.60
CA ALA A 7 24.46 7.59 12.51
C ALA A 7 23.43 6.47 12.81
N ALA A 8 22.61 5.93 11.90
CA ALA A 8 22.67 5.85 10.45
C ALA A 8 21.24 5.67 9.89
N ALA A 9 21.05 5.97 8.62
CA ALA A 9 19.85 5.67 7.85
C ALA A 9 19.50 4.17 7.94
N PRO A 10 18.22 3.77 8.13
CA PRO A 10 17.89 2.36 8.11
C PRO A 10 17.83 1.90 6.65
N ALA A 11 18.83 1.11 6.28
CA ALA A 11 18.80 0.24 5.12
C ALA A 11 17.69 -0.81 5.28
N GLU A 12 17.16 -1.23 4.14
CA GLU A 12 16.14 -2.26 3.99
C GLU A 12 16.53 -3.56 4.72
N GLY A 13 15.63 -4.09 5.54
CA GLY A 13 15.60 -5.53 5.86
C GLY A 13 16.22 -6.01 7.18
N GLU A 14 16.85 -5.18 8.00
CA GLU A 14 17.32 -5.66 9.31
C GLU A 14 16.23 -5.53 10.37
N ALA A 15 15.75 -6.68 10.86
CA ALA A 15 14.90 -6.76 12.03
C ALA A 15 15.70 -6.27 13.26
N ALA A 16 15.68 -4.95 13.49
CA ALA A 16 16.21 -4.33 14.68
C ALA A 16 15.79 -5.13 15.92
N ALA A 17 16.67 -5.27 16.92
CA ALA A 17 16.39 -6.03 18.12
C ALA A 17 15.10 -5.52 18.81
N GLN A 18 14.00 -6.24 18.58
CA GLN A 18 12.68 -5.86 19.05
C GLN A 18 12.39 -6.46 20.43
N SER A 19 11.77 -5.67 21.30
CA SER A 19 11.31 -6.14 22.61
C SER A 19 10.22 -7.22 22.48
N ASN A 20 10.10 -8.09 23.48
CA ASN A 20 9.11 -9.17 23.48
C ASN A 20 7.67 -8.66 23.33
N HIS A 21 7.37 -7.47 23.83
CA HIS A 21 6.08 -6.82 23.66
C HIS A 21 5.79 -6.46 22.19
N VAL A 22 6.79 -5.95 21.45
CA VAL A 22 6.66 -5.62 20.02
C VAL A 22 6.44 -6.89 19.21
N LYS A 23 7.23 -7.93 19.45
CA LYS A 23 7.08 -9.23 18.77
C LYS A 23 5.68 -9.81 18.98
N ARG A 24 5.15 -9.77 20.20
CA ARG A 24 3.77 -10.20 20.50
C ARG A 24 2.73 -9.39 19.73
N LYS A 25 2.89 -8.07 19.67
CA LYS A 25 1.99 -7.16 18.93
C LYS A 25 2.01 -7.43 17.42
N LEU A 26 3.19 -7.65 16.85
CA LEU A 26 3.35 -7.99 15.43
C LEU A 26 2.72 -9.36 15.12
N LYS A 27 2.96 -10.36 15.98
CA LYS A 27 2.34 -11.68 15.83
C LYS A 27 0.82 -11.59 15.81
N GLN A 28 0.24 -10.81 16.72
CA GLN A 28 -1.21 -10.59 16.77
C GLN A 28 -1.74 -9.88 15.52
N ARG A 29 -1.05 -8.85 15.02
CA ARG A 29 -1.45 -8.12 13.80
C ARG A 29 -1.34 -8.97 12.53
N ASN A 30 -0.36 -9.86 12.46
CA ASN A 30 -0.13 -10.69 11.28
C ASN A 30 -1.17 -11.80 11.11
N GLN A 31 -1.84 -12.25 12.17
CA GLN A 31 -2.80 -13.36 12.12
C GLN A 31 -3.97 -13.11 11.15
N GLY A 32 -4.44 -11.87 11.02
CA GLY A 32 -5.54 -11.49 10.13
C GLY A 32 -5.10 -10.77 8.86
N ARG A 33 -3.80 -10.61 8.63
CA ARG A 33 -3.28 -9.80 7.52
C ARG A 33 -3.24 -10.62 6.23
N LYS A 34 -4.42 -10.83 5.63
CA LYS A 34 -4.56 -11.39 4.28
C LYS A 34 -4.80 -10.25 3.30
N LEU A 35 -3.97 -10.17 2.27
CA LEU A 35 -4.15 -9.26 1.14
C LEU A 35 -4.72 -10.05 -0.04
N ASP A 36 -5.47 -9.36 -0.90
CA ASP A 36 -5.97 -9.93 -2.14
C ASP A 36 -4.82 -10.02 -3.17
N GLN A 37 -4.80 -11.09 -3.95
CA GLN A 37 -3.73 -11.35 -4.92
C GLN A 37 -3.60 -10.21 -5.95
N LEU A 38 -4.73 -9.68 -6.41
CA LEU A 38 -4.76 -8.56 -7.37
C LEU A 38 -4.18 -7.26 -6.81
N LEU A 39 -4.23 -7.08 -5.48
CA LEU A 39 -3.59 -5.96 -4.80
C LEU A 39 -2.10 -6.24 -4.59
N ASP A 40 -1.72 -7.45 -4.20
CA ASP A 40 -0.31 -7.86 -4.05
C ASP A 40 0.48 -7.69 -5.36
N ASP A 41 -0.13 -8.07 -6.50
CA ASP A 41 0.45 -7.86 -7.82
C ASP A 41 0.70 -6.37 -8.09
N GLN A 42 -0.22 -5.48 -7.71
CA GLN A 42 -0.03 -4.03 -7.86
C GLN A 42 1.05 -3.48 -6.93
N PHE A 43 1.13 -3.96 -5.69
CA PHE A 43 2.20 -3.59 -4.77
C PHE A 43 3.58 -3.95 -5.34
N SER A 44 3.71 -5.08 -6.03
CA SER A 44 4.96 -5.45 -6.71
C SER A 44 5.39 -4.45 -7.79
N THR A 45 4.42 -3.84 -8.49
CA THR A 45 4.68 -2.82 -9.52
C THR A 45 4.91 -1.41 -8.96
N GLY A 46 4.60 -1.19 -7.68
CA GLY A 46 4.63 0.12 -7.03
C GLY A 46 3.55 1.10 -7.51
N ARG A 47 2.54 0.64 -8.26
CA ARG A 47 1.45 1.47 -8.80
C ARG A 47 0.11 0.85 -8.45
N LEU A 48 -0.75 1.62 -7.79
CA LEU A 48 -2.10 1.20 -7.37
C LEU A 48 -3.16 1.90 -8.21
N TYR A 49 -4.24 1.19 -8.51
CA TYR A 49 -5.44 1.79 -9.09
C TYR A 49 -6.33 2.37 -7.98
N ALA A 50 -6.79 3.60 -8.19
CA ALA A 50 -7.62 4.33 -7.25
C ALA A 50 -8.74 5.10 -7.97
N SER A 51 -9.85 5.30 -7.28
CA SER A 51 -10.97 6.14 -7.73
C SER A 51 -10.89 7.51 -7.07
N ILE A 52 -10.96 8.58 -7.87
CA ILE A 52 -11.05 9.95 -7.37
C ILE A 52 -12.50 10.20 -6.94
N SER A 53 -12.72 10.39 -5.65
CA SER A 53 -14.05 10.66 -5.08
C SER A 53 -14.32 12.17 -4.92
N SER A 54 -13.27 12.98 -4.97
CA SER A 54 -13.34 14.44 -4.91
C SER A 54 -13.72 15.09 -6.24
N ARG A 55 -14.09 16.39 -6.20
CA ARG A 55 -14.38 17.22 -7.38
C ARG A 55 -13.28 18.26 -7.60
N PRO A 56 -12.15 17.88 -8.23
CA PRO A 56 -10.93 18.68 -8.26
C PRO A 56 -11.13 20.09 -8.84
N GLY A 57 -12.03 20.25 -9.81
CA GLY A 57 -12.33 21.57 -10.38
C GLY A 57 -13.01 22.56 -9.43
N GLN A 58 -13.60 22.08 -8.33
CA GLN A 58 -14.25 22.93 -7.32
C GLN A 58 -13.43 23.00 -6.03
N CYS A 59 -12.89 21.86 -5.57
CA CYS A 59 -12.16 21.79 -4.31
C CYS A 59 -10.64 21.95 -4.45
N GLY A 60 -10.08 21.90 -5.67
CA GLY A 60 -8.64 21.96 -5.91
C GLY A 60 -7.86 20.74 -5.40
N ARG A 61 -8.54 19.65 -5.06
CA ARG A 61 -7.94 18.42 -4.50
C ARG A 61 -8.39 17.19 -5.28
N ALA A 62 -7.51 16.19 -5.36
CA ALA A 62 -7.73 14.92 -6.04
C ALA A 62 -7.70 13.75 -5.04
N ASP A 63 -8.49 13.88 -3.98
CA ASP A 63 -8.64 12.84 -2.97
C ASP A 63 -9.52 11.70 -3.47
N GLY A 64 -9.28 10.49 -2.96
CA GLY A 64 -9.87 9.25 -3.46
C GLY A 64 -9.60 8.05 -2.55
N TYR A 65 -9.96 6.86 -3.04
CA TYR A 65 -9.75 5.58 -2.36
C TYR A 65 -9.19 4.52 -3.32
N ILE A 66 -8.51 3.50 -2.78
CA ILE A 66 -7.91 2.40 -3.55
C ILE A 66 -9.02 1.44 -4.00
N LEU A 67 -8.94 0.94 -5.23
CA LEU A 67 -9.87 -0.06 -5.73
C LEU A 67 -9.52 -1.44 -5.14
N GLU A 68 -10.51 -2.10 -4.54
CA GLU A 68 -10.32 -3.41 -3.90
C GLU A 68 -11.40 -4.42 -4.35
N GLY A 69 -11.08 -5.72 -4.26
CA GLY A 69 -12.00 -6.83 -4.52
C GLY A 69 -12.76 -6.73 -5.85
N ARG A 70 -14.11 -6.85 -5.79
CA ARG A 70 -14.98 -6.88 -6.99
C ARG A 70 -14.90 -5.61 -7.83
N GLU A 71 -14.67 -4.46 -7.20
CA GLU A 71 -14.55 -3.19 -7.91
C GLU A 71 -13.28 -3.16 -8.75
N LEU A 72 -12.16 -3.62 -8.17
CA LEU A 72 -10.90 -3.75 -8.88
C LEU A 72 -11.01 -4.70 -10.08
N GLU A 73 -11.61 -5.88 -9.90
CA GLU A 73 -11.85 -6.85 -10.97
C GLU A 73 -12.66 -6.25 -12.13
N PHE A 74 -13.72 -5.50 -11.81
CA PHE A 74 -14.58 -4.88 -12.80
C PHE A 74 -13.81 -3.88 -13.67
N TYR A 75 -13.04 -3.00 -13.05
CA TYR A 75 -12.28 -1.98 -13.79
C TYR A 75 -11.10 -2.58 -14.56
N LEU A 76 -10.41 -3.59 -14.03
CA LEU A 76 -9.36 -4.33 -14.76
C LEU A 76 -9.91 -4.96 -16.03
N ARG A 77 -11.05 -5.66 -15.95
CA ARG A 77 -11.72 -6.26 -17.13
C ARG A 77 -12.09 -5.19 -18.17
N LYS A 78 -12.56 -4.02 -17.73
CA LYS A 78 -12.92 -2.91 -18.61
C LYS A 78 -11.69 -2.31 -19.30
N MET A 79 -10.59 -2.13 -18.57
CA MET A 79 -9.33 -1.61 -19.12
C MET A 79 -8.69 -2.56 -20.13
N GLN A 80 -8.68 -3.86 -19.85
CA GLN A 80 -8.17 -4.89 -20.78
C GLN A 80 -8.96 -4.91 -22.10
N LYS A 81 -10.30 -4.87 -22.03
CA LYS A 81 -11.16 -4.78 -23.23
C LYS A 81 -10.90 -3.52 -24.06
N LYS A 82 -10.60 -2.40 -23.41
CA LYS A 82 -10.26 -1.14 -24.11
C LYS A 82 -8.91 -1.25 -24.81
N LYS A 83 -7.90 -1.85 -24.15
CA LYS A 83 -6.57 -2.05 -24.71
C LYS A 83 -6.55 -2.98 -25.92
N GLY A 84 -7.42 -4.00 -25.96
CA GLY A 84 -7.55 -4.90 -27.11
C GLY A 84 -8.34 -4.35 -28.31
N LYS A 85 -8.97 -3.16 -28.16
CA LYS A 85 -9.71 -2.48 -29.24
C LYS A 85 -8.93 -1.34 -29.90
N SER A 86 -7.74 -1.02 -29.37
CA SER A 86 -6.78 -0.10 -29.98
C SER A 86 -5.74 -0.86 -30.79
#